data_AF-A0A2P4XZN3-F1
#
_entry.id   AF-A0A2P4XZN3-F1
#
_cell.length_a   1.000
_cell.length_b   1.000
_cell.length_c   1.000
_cell.angle_alpha   90.00
_cell.angle_beta   90.00
_cell.angle_gamma   90.00
#
_symmetry.space_group_name_H-M   'P 1'
#
loop_
_entity.id
_entity.type
_entity.pdbx_description
1 polymer ?
#
loop_
_entity_poly.entity_id
_entity_poly.type
_entity_poly.pdbx_seq_one_letter_code
_entity_poly.pdbx_strand_id
1 'polypeptide(L)'
;CSSMAALGRRKIEVDRRLHIKHFFMYSWTHEEYLDAIANQAFYDQVADKFDAMSTLTTNDDDSAEEELSEEDKIRHTLALKFCYAGGSCRFMFQYTTKEVKEQLGIAIECVCNKFELVEYCSGVFRKETINKFYGMQSGCQMLFPVSSYVAYVFAAHSGEHAIAAWANRLNQSDNPAMDGFIFEWLFLVSVRGRKVELFADQDVIDVLPQANVLQFNPRKRFKILTNKGKLYRGLISSSKFEKDDKVVVQPKPRIAGNQCWLQPIPRNQGGFDAVYFDTDASKVIFVIWPRSDQHDFKIRYFVEVLRKLKSAGMTIFNVEIYFVVKPNKYFKCKIKIINVEDCDLLQKFSSRWTRPKVHAFAAALLLV
;
A
#
# COMPACT_ATOMS: atom_id res chain seq x y z
N CYS A 1 -4.81 17.23 -23.71
CA CYS A 1 -3.80 17.36 -22.65
C CYS A 1 -2.48 16.74 -23.09
N SER A 2 -1.48 17.56 -23.39
CA SER A 2 -0.19 17.11 -23.94
C SER A 2 0.58 16.27 -22.91
N SER A 3 0.99 15.07 -23.32
CA SER A 3 2.02 14.31 -22.63
C SER A 3 3.33 15.10 -22.69
N MET A 4 4.04 15.20 -21.57
CA MET A 4 5.38 15.80 -21.50
C MET A 4 6.43 15.03 -22.34
N ALA A 5 6.07 13.92 -23.00
CA ALA A 5 6.91 13.24 -23.99
C ALA A 5 7.36 14.15 -25.15
N ALA A 6 6.63 15.24 -25.42
CA ALA A 6 6.98 16.18 -26.49
C ALA A 6 8.13 17.15 -26.16
N LEU A 7 8.60 17.22 -24.90
CA LEU A 7 9.66 18.18 -24.52
C LEU A 7 11.03 17.83 -25.14
N GLY A 8 11.25 16.56 -25.48
CA GLY A 8 12.48 15.99 -26.02
C GLY A 8 12.89 16.53 -27.39
N ARG A 9 11.96 16.47 -28.35
CA ARG A 9 12.13 16.88 -29.75
C ARG A 9 11.54 18.26 -30.04
N ARG A 10 11.74 19.23 -29.15
CA ARG A 10 11.22 20.59 -29.39
C ARG A 10 12.09 21.32 -30.41
N LYS A 11 11.48 21.65 -31.53
CA LYS A 11 11.94 22.73 -32.39
C LYS A 11 11.14 23.96 -31.99
N ILE A 12 11.73 24.83 -31.17
CA ILE A 12 11.08 26.06 -30.65
C ILE A 12 10.43 26.88 -31.78
N GLU A 13 11.04 26.87 -32.97
CA GLU A 13 10.52 27.51 -34.17
C GLU A 13 9.21 26.88 -34.67
N VAL A 14 9.06 25.56 -34.59
CA VAL A 14 7.85 24.85 -34.97
C VAL A 14 6.72 25.14 -33.99
N ASP A 15 7.01 25.15 -32.69
CA ASP A 15 6.04 25.46 -31.64
C ASP A 15 5.53 26.90 -31.77
N ARG A 16 6.43 27.84 -32.09
CA ARG A 16 6.09 29.26 -32.33
C ARG A 16 5.24 29.43 -33.59
N ARG A 17 5.58 28.73 -34.68
CA ARG A 17 4.83 28.75 -35.95
C ARG A 17 3.42 28.17 -35.80
N LEU A 18 3.26 27.13 -34.96
CA LEU A 18 1.99 26.46 -34.74
C LEU A 18 1.18 27.06 -33.58
N HIS A 19 1.64 28.17 -32.98
CA HIS A 19 1.00 28.82 -31.83
C HIS A 19 0.68 27.85 -30.68
N ILE A 20 1.54 26.85 -30.45
CA ILE A 20 1.33 25.85 -29.40
C ILE A 20 1.51 26.53 -28.04
N LYS A 21 0.42 26.58 -27.26
CA LYS A 21 0.45 27.04 -25.85
C LYS A 21 0.62 25.86 -24.93
N HIS A 22 1.62 25.93 -24.06
CA HIS A 22 1.88 24.91 -23.05
C HIS A 22 1.27 25.32 -21.71
N PHE A 23 0.58 24.38 -21.07
CA PHE A 23 0.06 24.53 -19.72
C PHE A 23 0.79 23.54 -18.82
N PHE A 24 1.37 24.06 -17.76
CA PHE A 24 1.87 23.22 -16.68
C PHE A 24 0.67 22.74 -15.85
N MET A 25 0.59 21.44 -15.60
CA MET A 25 -0.49 20.85 -14.81
C MET A 25 0.11 20.15 -13.61
N TYR A 26 -0.28 20.60 -12.42
CA TYR A 26 0.05 19.91 -11.18
C TYR A 26 -0.73 18.59 -11.09
N SER A 27 -0.18 17.66 -10.33
CA SER A 27 -0.87 16.44 -9.92
C SER A 27 -2.11 16.77 -9.12
N TRP A 28 -3.20 16.07 -9.42
CA TRP A 28 -4.44 16.22 -8.67
C TRP A 28 -4.47 15.35 -7.41
N THR A 29 -5.11 15.84 -6.36
CA THR A 29 -5.40 15.10 -5.13
C THR A 29 -6.61 14.19 -5.31
N HIS A 30 -6.78 13.25 -4.38
CA HIS A 30 -7.97 12.40 -4.34
C HIS A 30 -9.25 13.23 -4.16
N GLU A 31 -9.21 14.31 -3.38
CA GLU A 31 -10.35 15.22 -3.15
C GLU A 31 -10.70 15.99 -4.42
N GLU A 32 -9.70 16.52 -5.15
CA GLU A 32 -9.94 17.22 -6.42
C GLU A 32 -10.62 16.31 -7.46
N TYR A 33 -10.29 15.01 -7.45
CA TYR A 33 -10.99 14.05 -8.31
C TYR A 33 -12.42 13.76 -7.85
N LEU A 34 -12.68 13.69 -6.54
CA LEU A 34 -14.04 13.56 -6.01
C LEU A 34 -14.90 14.76 -6.43
N ASP A 35 -14.35 15.97 -6.33
CA ASP A 35 -15.03 17.20 -6.73
C ASP A 35 -15.34 17.21 -8.23
N ALA A 36 -14.43 16.71 -9.08
CA ALA A 36 -14.68 16.63 -10.52
C ALA A 36 -15.78 15.63 -10.89
N ILE A 37 -15.78 14.44 -10.28
CA ILE A 37 -16.80 13.41 -10.59
C ILE A 37 -18.14 13.66 -9.89
N ALA A 38 -18.23 14.62 -8.97
CA ALA A 38 -19.50 15.08 -8.42
C ALA A 38 -20.41 15.71 -9.51
N ASN A 39 -19.82 16.15 -10.64
CA ASN A 39 -20.58 16.53 -11.81
C ASN A 39 -21.03 15.29 -12.61
N GLN A 40 -22.31 14.96 -12.54
CA GLN A 40 -22.86 13.76 -13.20
C GLN A 40 -22.61 13.73 -14.71
N ALA A 41 -22.82 14.85 -15.41
CA ALA A 41 -22.64 14.92 -16.86
C ALA A 41 -21.17 14.69 -17.29
N PHE A 42 -20.22 15.05 -16.43
CA PHE A 42 -18.81 14.70 -16.63
C PHE A 42 -18.57 13.23 -16.28
N TYR A 43 -19.05 12.75 -15.13
CA TYR A 43 -18.87 11.37 -14.69
C TYR A 43 -19.38 10.36 -15.72
N ASP A 44 -20.56 10.59 -16.30
CA ASP A 44 -21.14 9.72 -17.32
C ASP A 44 -20.22 9.52 -18.55
N GLN A 45 -19.37 10.51 -18.86
CA GLN A 45 -18.42 10.43 -19.97
C GLN A 45 -17.16 9.61 -19.65
N VAL A 46 -16.84 9.44 -18.37
CA VAL A 46 -15.59 8.83 -17.90
C VAL A 46 -15.81 7.60 -17.03
N ALA A 47 -17.06 7.25 -16.74
CA ALA A 47 -17.46 6.15 -15.85
C ALA A 47 -16.80 4.81 -16.27
N ASP A 48 -16.69 4.56 -17.58
CA ASP A 48 -16.07 3.37 -18.15
C ASP A 48 -14.56 3.27 -17.87
N LYS A 49 -13.90 4.38 -17.49
CA LYS A 49 -12.47 4.40 -17.12
C LYS A 49 -12.24 4.03 -15.66
N PHE A 50 -13.29 4.01 -14.84
CA PHE A 50 -13.26 3.52 -13.47
C PHE A 50 -13.44 1.99 -13.45
N ASP A 51 -12.61 1.29 -14.22
CA ASP A 51 -12.63 -0.16 -14.47
C ASP A 51 -11.69 -0.94 -13.54
N ALA A 52 -11.14 -0.27 -12.53
CA ALA A 52 -10.10 -0.84 -11.68
C ALA A 52 -10.68 -1.96 -10.82
N MET A 53 -10.53 -3.20 -11.29
CA MET A 53 -10.83 -4.38 -10.48
C MET A 53 -9.65 -4.67 -9.54
N SER A 54 -10.00 -5.22 -8.39
CA SER A 54 -9.12 -5.60 -7.30
C SER A 54 -8.28 -6.86 -7.63
N THR A 55 -7.66 -6.94 -8.82
CA THR A 55 -7.10 -8.19 -9.39
C THR A 55 -5.88 -8.74 -8.65
N LEU A 56 -5.30 -7.98 -7.72
CA LEU A 56 -4.16 -8.38 -6.87
C LEU A 56 -4.58 -8.67 -5.43
N THR A 57 -5.89 -8.81 -5.19
CA THR A 57 -6.39 -8.86 -3.81
C THR A 57 -6.62 -10.24 -3.25
N THR A 58 -6.31 -10.33 -1.97
CA THR A 58 -6.55 -11.49 -1.13
C THR A 58 -8.02 -11.58 -0.69
N ASN A 59 -8.88 -10.69 -1.18
CA ASN A 59 -10.29 -10.67 -0.85
C ASN A 59 -11.09 -11.63 -1.72
N ASP A 60 -12.23 -12.08 -1.19
CA ASP A 60 -13.18 -12.90 -1.93
C ASP A 60 -14.04 -12.01 -2.83
N ASP A 61 -14.11 -12.33 -4.12
CA ASP A 61 -14.89 -11.57 -5.10
C ASP A 61 -16.40 -11.79 -4.90
N ASP A 62 -16.79 -12.92 -4.27
CA ASP A 62 -18.18 -13.34 -4.05
C ASP A 62 -18.75 -12.93 -2.67
N SER A 63 -18.00 -12.18 -1.85
CA SER A 63 -18.53 -11.72 -0.57
C SER A 63 -19.63 -10.71 -0.82
N ALA A 64 -20.86 -11.00 -0.37
CA ALA A 64 -21.98 -10.06 -0.38
C ALA A 64 -21.48 -8.69 0.10
N GLU A 65 -21.32 -7.77 -0.85
CA GLU A 65 -21.02 -6.39 -0.54
C GLU A 65 -22.20 -5.95 0.33
N GLU A 66 -21.95 -5.38 1.51
CA GLU A 66 -22.96 -4.47 2.08
C GLU A 66 -23.34 -3.55 0.93
N GLU A 67 -24.64 -3.42 0.62
CA GLU A 67 -25.10 -2.57 -0.48
C GLU A 67 -24.56 -1.16 -0.22
N LEU A 68 -23.40 -0.87 -0.81
CA LEU A 68 -22.78 0.42 -0.73
C LEU A 68 -23.75 1.37 -1.41
N SER A 69 -23.94 2.55 -0.83
CA SER A 69 -24.62 3.62 -1.53
C SER A 69 -23.94 3.85 -2.88
N GLU A 70 -24.66 4.34 -3.89
CA GLU A 70 -24.06 4.66 -5.18
C GLU A 70 -22.87 5.64 -5.03
N GLU A 71 -22.97 6.57 -4.09
CA GLU A 71 -21.86 7.46 -3.72
C GLU A 71 -20.63 6.70 -3.19
N ASP A 72 -20.84 5.72 -2.31
CA ASP A 72 -19.73 4.93 -1.76
C ASP A 72 -19.13 3.98 -2.81
N LYS A 73 -19.93 3.48 -3.76
CA LYS A 73 -19.42 2.73 -4.92
C LYS A 73 -18.53 3.60 -5.80
N ILE A 74 -18.96 4.82 -6.09
CA ILE A 74 -18.17 5.79 -6.87
C ILE A 74 -16.87 6.12 -6.14
N ARG A 75 -16.93 6.45 -4.85
CA ARG A 75 -15.74 6.71 -4.01
C ARG A 75 -14.81 5.51 -3.96
N HIS A 76 -15.35 4.30 -3.84
CA HIS A 76 -14.56 3.09 -3.81
C HIS A 76 -13.82 2.89 -5.13
N THR A 77 -14.52 2.99 -6.25
CA THR A 77 -13.96 2.75 -7.57
C THR A 77 -12.94 3.83 -7.96
N LEU A 78 -13.18 5.09 -7.58
CA LEU A 78 -12.18 6.16 -7.67
C LEU A 78 -10.93 5.80 -6.87
N ALA A 79 -11.05 5.36 -5.61
CA ALA A 79 -9.88 5.02 -4.79
C ALA A 79 -9.06 3.87 -5.41
N LEU A 80 -9.74 2.84 -5.96
CA LEU A 80 -9.08 1.76 -6.70
C LEU A 80 -8.33 2.31 -7.91
N LYS A 81 -8.97 3.18 -8.70
CA LYS A 81 -8.35 3.79 -9.88
C LYS A 81 -7.17 4.70 -9.52
N PHE A 82 -7.31 5.48 -8.44
CA PHE A 82 -6.28 6.39 -7.94
C PHE A 82 -5.02 5.65 -7.50
N CYS A 83 -5.12 4.40 -7.04
CA CYS A 83 -3.94 3.56 -6.81
C CYS A 83 -3.06 3.46 -8.07
N TYR A 84 -3.67 3.34 -9.25
CA TYR A 84 -2.97 3.20 -10.52
C TYR A 84 -2.65 4.54 -11.19
N ALA A 85 -3.63 5.43 -11.26
CA ALA A 85 -3.54 6.71 -11.96
C ALA A 85 -2.89 7.81 -11.12
N GLY A 86 -3.12 7.78 -9.81
CA GLY A 86 -2.76 8.81 -8.83
C GLY A 86 -3.02 10.22 -9.36
N GLY A 87 -2.05 11.11 -9.28
CA GLY A 87 -2.18 12.52 -9.67
C GLY A 87 -2.29 12.81 -11.17
N SER A 88 -2.22 11.79 -12.04
CA SER A 88 -2.35 11.99 -13.48
C SER A 88 -3.81 11.99 -13.91
N CYS A 89 -4.38 13.17 -14.17
CA CYS A 89 -5.77 13.27 -14.65
C CYS A 89 -5.98 12.53 -15.97
N ARG A 90 -4.91 12.42 -16.78
CA ARG A 90 -4.95 11.66 -18.02
C ARG A 90 -5.12 10.17 -17.74
N PHE A 91 -4.33 9.61 -16.82
CA PHE A 91 -4.50 8.21 -16.40
C PHE A 91 -5.81 7.97 -15.66
N MET A 92 -6.34 8.99 -14.97
CA MET A 92 -7.61 8.91 -14.26
C MET A 92 -8.80 8.84 -15.23
N PHE A 93 -8.90 9.79 -16.16
CA PHE A 93 -10.11 10.03 -16.93
C PHE A 93 -10.07 9.59 -18.39
N GLN A 94 -8.88 9.32 -18.95
CA GLN A 94 -8.75 8.94 -20.36
C GLN A 94 -8.47 7.45 -20.55
N TYR A 95 -7.70 6.85 -19.64
CA TYR A 95 -7.20 5.48 -19.79
C TYR A 95 -7.95 4.52 -18.87
N THR A 96 -8.25 3.33 -19.37
CA THR A 96 -8.59 2.15 -18.57
C THR A 96 -7.41 1.73 -17.69
N THR A 97 -7.67 0.95 -16.65
CA THR A 97 -6.64 0.53 -15.68
C THR A 97 -5.61 -0.37 -16.33
N LYS A 98 -6.07 -1.20 -17.28
CA LYS A 98 -5.20 -2.01 -18.14
C LYS A 98 -4.25 -1.12 -18.95
N GLU A 99 -4.76 -0.10 -19.63
CA GLU A 99 -3.92 0.81 -20.42
C GLU A 99 -2.93 1.60 -19.54
N VAL A 100 -3.32 2.01 -18.33
CA VAL A 100 -2.38 2.64 -17.39
C VAL A 100 -1.22 1.70 -17.06
N LYS A 101 -1.51 0.43 -16.73
CA LYS A 101 -0.48 -0.58 -16.45
C LYS A 101 0.44 -0.81 -17.64
N GLU A 102 -0.12 -0.94 -18.85
CA GLU A 102 0.65 -1.12 -20.08
C GLU A 102 1.54 0.09 -20.39
N GLN A 103 1.00 1.31 -20.30
CA GLN A 103 1.74 2.54 -20.57
C GLN A 103 2.89 2.76 -19.58
N LEU A 104 2.70 2.37 -18.31
CA LEU A 104 3.74 2.39 -17.30
C LEU A 104 4.76 1.28 -17.54
N GLY A 105 4.33 0.05 -17.82
CA GLY A 105 5.21 -1.08 -18.13
C GLY A 105 6.17 -0.78 -19.28
N ILE A 106 5.64 -0.32 -20.41
CA ILE A 106 6.43 0.10 -21.57
C ILE A 106 7.43 1.20 -21.16
N ALA A 107 6.97 2.19 -20.41
CA ALA A 107 7.83 3.30 -20.00
C ALA A 107 8.96 2.83 -19.06
N ILE A 108 8.74 1.80 -18.23
CA ILE A 108 9.80 1.23 -17.38
C ILE A 108 10.78 0.47 -18.24
N GLU A 109 10.34 -0.36 -19.17
CA GLU A 109 11.21 -1.11 -20.07
C GLU A 109 12.16 -0.18 -20.85
N CYS A 110 11.68 1.00 -21.24
CA CYS A 110 12.48 2.03 -21.89
C CYS A 110 13.52 2.72 -20.98
N VAL A 111 13.46 2.55 -19.65
CA VAL A 111 14.48 3.07 -18.72
C VAL A 111 15.67 2.11 -18.70
N CYS A 112 16.80 2.55 -19.27
CA CYS A 112 18.02 1.75 -19.42
C CYS A 112 18.63 1.41 -18.05
N ASN A 113 18.74 2.39 -17.16
CA ASN A 113 19.24 2.21 -15.80
C ASN A 113 18.09 2.39 -14.80
N LYS A 114 17.61 1.29 -14.19
CA LYS A 114 16.49 1.34 -13.24
C LYS A 114 16.80 2.19 -12.00
N PHE A 115 18.07 2.41 -11.67
CA PHE A 115 18.47 3.32 -10.61
C PHE A 115 18.09 4.78 -10.89
N GLU A 116 17.94 5.19 -12.16
CA GLU A 116 17.47 6.54 -12.53
C GLU A 116 16.03 6.81 -12.06
N LEU A 117 15.23 5.76 -11.82
CA LEU A 117 13.90 5.87 -11.20
C LEU A 117 13.97 6.38 -9.74
N VAL A 118 15.15 6.34 -9.13
CA VAL A 118 15.40 6.91 -7.81
C VAL A 118 15.92 8.33 -7.91
N GLU A 119 16.87 8.57 -8.82
CA GLU A 119 17.53 9.87 -8.97
C GLU A 119 16.58 10.97 -9.46
N TYR A 120 15.59 10.65 -10.29
CA TYR A 120 14.74 11.69 -10.90
C TYR A 120 13.92 12.52 -9.92
N CYS A 121 13.63 11.95 -8.76
CA CYS A 121 12.90 12.68 -7.75
C CYS A 121 13.71 13.80 -7.09
N SER A 122 15.02 13.91 -7.38
CA SER A 122 15.92 14.95 -6.88
C SER A 122 15.90 16.25 -7.70
N GLY A 123 15.08 16.34 -8.75
CA GLY A 123 14.94 17.55 -9.57
C GLY A 123 15.90 17.65 -10.75
N VAL A 124 16.76 16.64 -10.99
CA VAL A 124 17.60 16.58 -12.19
C VAL A 124 16.75 16.16 -13.39
N PHE A 125 16.29 17.16 -14.14
CA PHE A 125 15.46 16.99 -15.33
C PHE A 125 16.28 16.35 -16.47
N ARG A 126 16.23 15.03 -16.64
CA ARG A 126 16.63 14.40 -17.91
C ARG A 126 15.41 14.24 -18.83
N LYS A 127 15.60 13.88 -20.10
CA LYS A 127 14.54 13.96 -21.12
C LYS A 127 13.97 12.59 -21.49
N GLU A 128 12.67 12.62 -21.79
CA GLU A 128 11.90 11.76 -22.72
C GLU A 128 11.03 10.63 -22.15
N THR A 129 11.44 9.87 -21.15
CA THR A 129 10.66 8.66 -20.74
C THR A 129 9.91 8.82 -19.41
N ILE A 130 10.28 9.83 -18.63
CA ILE A 130 10.09 9.79 -17.18
C ILE A 130 8.88 10.59 -16.66
N ASN A 131 8.28 11.43 -17.51
CA ASN A 131 7.12 12.25 -17.10
C ASN A 131 5.82 11.47 -16.91
N LYS A 132 5.78 10.18 -17.26
CA LYS A 132 4.67 9.28 -16.95
C LYS A 132 4.72 8.76 -15.52
N PHE A 133 5.88 8.78 -14.88
CA PHE A 133 6.08 8.23 -13.55
C PHE A 133 6.02 9.27 -12.46
N TYR A 134 6.26 10.54 -12.79
CA TYR A 134 6.34 11.58 -11.80
C TYR A 134 5.27 12.64 -11.95
N GLY A 135 4.77 13.07 -10.81
CA GLY A 135 3.90 14.20 -10.61
C GLY A 135 4.57 15.30 -9.79
N MET A 136 3.94 16.45 -9.73
CA MET A 136 4.40 17.61 -8.95
C MET A 136 3.20 18.28 -8.30
N GLN A 137 3.33 18.68 -7.03
CA GLN A 137 2.24 19.27 -6.26
C GLN A 137 2.39 20.79 -6.31
N SER A 138 1.28 21.52 -6.32
CA SER A 138 1.31 22.98 -6.26
C SER A 138 2.09 23.44 -5.02
N GLY A 139 2.98 24.41 -5.20
CA GLY A 139 3.86 24.91 -4.13
C GLY A 139 5.06 24.03 -3.80
N CYS A 140 5.24 22.88 -4.47
CA CYS A 140 6.39 21.99 -4.27
C CYS A 140 7.20 21.85 -5.57
N GLN A 141 8.51 22.09 -5.50
CA GLN A 141 9.42 21.89 -6.65
C GLN A 141 9.89 20.44 -6.78
N MET A 142 9.51 19.55 -5.85
CA MET A 142 9.96 18.16 -5.84
C MET A 142 9.02 17.27 -6.64
N LEU A 143 9.62 16.37 -7.42
CA LEU A 143 8.92 15.32 -8.13
C LEU A 143 8.62 14.14 -7.21
N PHE A 144 7.42 13.61 -7.39
CA PHE A 144 6.93 12.47 -6.64
C PHE A 144 6.29 11.45 -7.56
N PRO A 145 6.13 10.21 -7.13
CA PRO A 145 5.58 9.16 -7.97
C PRO A 145 4.15 9.51 -8.26
N VAL A 146 3.77 9.54 -9.53
CA VAL A 146 2.44 9.99 -9.90
C VAL A 146 1.36 9.12 -9.26
N SER A 147 1.66 7.85 -8.95
CA SER A 147 0.76 6.94 -8.24
C SER A 147 1.50 5.91 -7.37
N SER A 148 0.70 5.24 -6.56
CA SER A 148 1.03 4.09 -5.72
C SER A 148 1.43 2.84 -6.50
N TYR A 149 0.86 2.67 -7.68
CA TYR A 149 1.28 1.62 -8.56
C TYR A 149 2.68 1.92 -9.09
N VAL A 150 2.97 3.17 -9.47
CA VAL A 150 4.33 3.56 -9.87
C VAL A 150 5.33 3.33 -8.75
N ALA A 151 4.95 3.70 -7.52
CA ALA A 151 5.69 3.37 -6.31
C ALA A 151 6.05 1.88 -6.19
N TYR A 152 5.05 1.02 -6.27
CA TYR A 152 5.22 -0.42 -6.23
C TYR A 152 6.10 -0.92 -7.38
N VAL A 153 5.93 -0.38 -8.59
CA VAL A 153 6.69 -0.86 -9.74
C VAL A 153 8.14 -0.41 -9.67
N PHE A 154 8.42 0.81 -9.19
CA PHE A 154 9.78 1.21 -8.87
C PHE A 154 10.38 0.27 -7.86
N ALA A 155 9.65 0.02 -6.76
CA ALA A 155 10.05 -0.94 -5.75
C ALA A 155 10.39 -2.34 -6.32
N ALA A 156 9.58 -2.83 -7.26
CA ALA A 156 9.80 -4.13 -7.88
C ALA A 156 11.02 -4.21 -8.82
N HIS A 157 11.44 -3.08 -9.41
CA HIS A 157 12.55 -3.03 -10.39
C HIS A 157 13.85 -2.45 -9.82
N SER A 158 13.73 -1.70 -8.74
CA SER A 158 14.83 -1.16 -7.97
C SER A 158 15.39 -2.28 -7.09
N GLY A 159 16.50 -2.87 -7.52
CA GLY A 159 17.22 -3.86 -6.71
C GLY A 159 17.68 -3.29 -5.36
N GLU A 160 18.30 -4.13 -4.53
CA GLU A 160 18.71 -3.77 -3.15
C GLU A 160 19.57 -2.49 -3.06
N HIS A 161 20.38 -2.21 -4.09
CA HIS A 161 21.21 -1.00 -4.17
C HIS A 161 20.40 0.32 -4.15
N ALA A 162 19.12 0.30 -4.52
CA ALA A 162 18.24 1.47 -4.44
C ALA A 162 17.74 1.77 -3.02
N ILE A 163 17.75 0.77 -2.12
CA ILE A 163 17.29 0.90 -0.73
C ILE A 163 18.09 1.99 -0.01
N ALA A 164 19.43 1.93 -0.11
CA ALA A 164 20.32 2.90 0.52
C ALA A 164 20.08 4.33 0.01
N ALA A 165 19.86 4.49 -1.30
CA ALA A 165 19.58 5.79 -1.90
C ALA A 165 18.25 6.38 -1.40
N TRP A 166 17.18 5.58 -1.31
CA TRP A 166 15.89 6.04 -0.77
C TRP A 166 15.95 6.36 0.72
N ALA A 167 16.65 5.54 1.51
CA ALA A 167 16.79 5.79 2.94
C ALA A 167 17.58 7.08 3.21
N ASN A 168 18.68 7.30 2.48
CA ASN A 168 19.42 8.56 2.57
C ASN A 168 18.53 9.76 2.22
N ARG A 169 17.72 9.63 1.16
CA ARG A 169 16.78 10.68 0.77
C ARG A 169 15.70 10.94 1.82
N LEU A 170 15.13 9.88 2.40
CA LEU A 170 14.14 10.00 3.47
C LEU A 170 14.70 10.75 4.68
N ASN A 171 15.96 10.50 5.02
CA ASN A 171 16.66 11.20 6.09
C ASN A 171 16.88 12.68 5.79
N GLN A 172 17.15 13.02 4.54
CA GLN A 172 17.39 14.41 4.10
C GLN A 172 16.11 15.18 3.75
N SER A 173 14.96 14.50 3.65
CA SER A 173 13.70 15.13 3.25
C SER A 173 13.10 15.94 4.40
N ASP A 174 12.77 17.21 4.13
CA ASP A 174 12.01 18.08 5.02
C ASP A 174 10.55 18.25 4.57
N ASN A 175 10.07 17.42 3.64
CA ASN A 175 8.72 17.48 3.11
C ASN A 175 7.86 16.29 3.60
N PRO A 176 6.97 16.49 4.59
CA PRO A 176 6.14 15.41 5.14
C PRO A 176 5.23 14.71 4.10
N ALA A 177 4.80 15.42 3.07
CA ALA A 177 3.99 14.82 2.00
C ALA A 177 4.81 13.82 1.17
N MET A 178 6.10 14.10 0.97
CA MET A 178 7.04 13.20 0.29
C MET A 178 7.50 12.06 1.16
N ASP A 179 7.70 12.31 2.46
CA ASP A 179 8.18 11.31 3.40
C ASP A 179 7.28 10.07 3.39
N GLY A 180 5.96 10.25 3.36
CA GLY A 180 5.02 9.13 3.32
C GLY A 180 5.19 8.24 2.08
N PHE A 181 5.44 8.82 0.90
CA PHE A 181 5.69 8.04 -0.31
C PHE A 181 7.05 7.34 -0.29
N ILE A 182 8.10 8.02 0.17
CA ILE A 182 9.44 7.42 0.27
C ILE A 182 9.45 6.30 1.31
N PHE A 183 8.72 6.48 2.43
CA PHE A 183 8.50 5.43 3.44
C PHE A 183 7.87 4.19 2.85
N GLU A 184 6.74 4.39 2.15
CA GLU A 184 6.02 3.31 1.50
C GLU A 184 6.97 2.53 0.59
N TRP A 185 7.77 3.20 -0.24
CA TRP A 185 8.70 2.55 -1.15
C TRP A 185 9.77 1.76 -0.44
N LEU A 186 10.43 2.41 0.52
CA LEU A 186 11.52 1.83 1.27
C LEU A 186 11.02 0.60 2.01
N PHE A 187 9.82 0.67 2.60
CA PHE A 187 9.16 -0.46 3.23
C PHE A 187 8.90 -1.59 2.23
N LEU A 188 8.22 -1.30 1.12
CA LEU A 188 7.85 -2.29 0.09
C LEU A 188 9.05 -3.04 -0.48
N VAL A 189 10.17 -2.36 -0.74
CA VAL A 189 11.40 -3.02 -1.20
C VAL A 189 12.10 -3.77 -0.09
N SER A 190 12.21 -3.15 1.09
CA SER A 190 12.97 -3.75 2.19
C SER A 190 12.35 -5.07 2.64
N VAL A 191 11.04 -5.13 2.88
CA VAL A 191 10.39 -6.37 3.36
C VAL A 191 10.37 -7.49 2.32
N ARG A 192 10.55 -7.18 1.02
CA ARG A 192 10.66 -8.20 -0.03
C ARG A 192 12.09 -8.71 -0.18
N GLY A 193 13.05 -7.79 -0.19
CA GLY A 193 14.46 -8.11 -0.46
C GLY A 193 15.21 -8.65 0.74
N ARG A 194 14.83 -8.26 1.96
CA ARG A 194 15.63 -8.53 3.16
C ARG A 194 14.80 -8.61 4.43
N LYS A 195 15.46 -9.05 5.51
CA LYS A 195 14.95 -8.85 6.87
C LYS A 195 15.04 -7.37 7.22
N VAL A 196 13.98 -6.84 7.83
CA VAL A 196 13.92 -5.44 8.23
C VAL A 196 13.91 -5.37 9.74
N GLU A 197 15.00 -4.84 10.30
CA GLU A 197 15.13 -4.65 11.74
C GLU A 197 14.46 -3.34 12.13
N LEU A 198 13.72 -3.39 13.23
CA LEU A 198 13.10 -2.24 13.87
C LEU A 198 13.93 -1.88 15.08
N PHE A 199 14.28 -0.60 15.20
CA PHE A 199 15.09 -0.08 16.31
C PHE A 199 14.32 0.89 17.19
N ALA A 200 14.53 0.82 18.51
CA ALA A 200 14.14 1.86 19.46
C ALA A 200 15.32 2.23 20.36
N ASP A 201 15.61 3.53 20.47
CA ASP A 201 16.67 4.19 21.26
C ASP A 201 18.13 3.77 20.98
N GLN A 202 18.39 2.55 20.52
CA GLN A 202 19.62 1.98 19.93
C GLN A 202 19.55 0.45 19.78
N ASP A 203 18.54 -0.20 20.37
CA ASP A 203 18.38 -1.66 20.34
C ASP A 203 17.42 -2.11 19.24
N VAL A 204 17.73 -3.28 18.65
CA VAL A 204 16.78 -3.99 17.81
C VAL A 204 15.65 -4.51 18.69
N ILE A 205 14.44 -4.06 18.42
CA ILE A 205 13.23 -4.41 19.17
C ILE A 205 12.40 -5.50 18.48
N ASP A 206 12.47 -5.59 17.16
CA ASP A 206 11.86 -6.68 16.39
C ASP A 206 12.50 -6.78 14.99
N VAL A 207 12.26 -7.89 14.31
CA VAL A 207 12.63 -8.11 12.92
C VAL A 207 11.37 -8.47 12.14
N LEU A 208 10.98 -7.57 11.24
CA LEU A 208 9.82 -7.77 10.38
C LEU A 208 10.03 -8.97 9.44
N PRO A 209 8.99 -9.79 9.22
CA PRO A 209 9.05 -10.90 8.28
C PRO A 209 9.40 -10.44 6.85
N GLN A 210 10.39 -11.08 6.25
CA GLN A 210 10.66 -10.94 4.83
C GLN A 210 9.58 -11.70 4.05
N ALA A 211 8.76 -10.99 3.28
CA ALA A 211 7.64 -11.58 2.56
C ALA A 211 7.22 -10.75 1.35
N ASN A 212 6.46 -11.37 0.45
CA ASN A 212 5.82 -10.67 -0.65
C ASN A 212 4.79 -9.65 -0.14
N VAL A 213 4.58 -8.59 -0.91
CA VAL A 213 3.52 -7.61 -0.64
C VAL A 213 2.39 -7.77 -1.66
N LEU A 214 1.19 -7.94 -1.14
CA LEU A 214 -0.06 -8.00 -1.90
C LEU A 214 -0.94 -6.81 -1.51
N GLN A 215 -1.97 -6.55 -2.30
CA GLN A 215 -2.96 -5.53 -1.98
C GLN A 215 -4.20 -6.19 -1.38
N PHE A 216 -4.99 -5.44 -0.61
CA PHE A 216 -6.31 -5.88 -0.16
C PHE A 216 -7.23 -4.71 0.12
N ASN A 217 -8.53 -4.96 0.11
CA ASN A 217 -9.56 -4.06 0.61
C ASN A 217 -9.90 -4.46 2.06
N PRO A 218 -9.57 -3.63 3.07
CA PRO A 218 -9.88 -3.92 4.47
C PRO A 218 -11.38 -4.07 4.75
N ARG A 219 -12.25 -3.53 3.88
CA ARG A 219 -13.71 -3.64 4.02
C ARG A 219 -14.25 -4.99 3.56
N LYS A 220 -13.56 -5.69 2.65
CA LYS A 220 -14.00 -7.00 2.12
C LYS A 220 -13.48 -8.17 2.96
N ARG A 221 -14.12 -9.33 2.85
CA ARG A 221 -13.67 -10.57 3.52
C ARG A 221 -12.41 -11.11 2.84
N PHE A 222 -11.62 -11.91 3.57
CA PHE A 222 -10.50 -12.64 2.99
C PHE A 222 -10.99 -13.86 2.22
N LYS A 223 -10.36 -14.13 1.08
CA LYS A 223 -10.59 -15.32 0.27
C LYS A 223 -10.04 -16.54 0.99
N ILE A 224 -10.90 -17.53 1.17
CA ILE A 224 -10.52 -18.84 1.70
C ILE A 224 -10.22 -19.76 0.52
N LEU A 225 -8.96 -20.19 0.40
CA LEU A 225 -8.50 -21.07 -0.65
C LEU A 225 -8.96 -22.51 -0.33
N THR A 226 -10.09 -22.90 -0.92
CA THR A 226 -10.54 -24.29 -0.86
C THR A 226 -9.73 -25.13 -1.82
N ASN A 227 -9.18 -26.26 -1.36
CA ASN A 227 -8.64 -27.29 -2.24
C ASN A 227 -9.80 -27.95 -2.98
N LYS A 228 -10.32 -27.34 -4.05
CA LYS A 228 -11.19 -28.07 -4.98
C LYS A 228 -10.35 -29.15 -5.66
N GLY A 229 -10.44 -30.40 -5.19
CA GLY A 229 -10.11 -31.59 -5.99
C GLY A 229 -8.80 -32.35 -5.71
N LYS A 230 -8.41 -32.59 -4.45
CA LYS A 230 -7.61 -33.80 -4.14
C LYS A 230 -8.30 -34.60 -3.03
N LEU A 231 -9.17 -35.52 -3.47
CA LEU A 231 -9.51 -36.70 -2.66
C LEU A 231 -8.17 -37.36 -2.28
N TYR A 232 -7.88 -37.45 -0.99
CA TYR A 232 -6.84 -38.35 -0.51
C TYR A 232 -7.28 -39.78 -0.86
N ARG A 233 -6.69 -40.35 -1.92
CA ARG A 233 -6.85 -41.75 -2.30
C ARG A 233 -5.57 -42.50 -1.91
N GLY A 234 -5.69 -43.40 -0.94
CA GLY A 234 -4.68 -44.39 -0.53
C GLY A 234 -3.78 -43.91 0.61
N LEU A 235 -3.58 -44.62 1.72
CA LEU A 235 -3.79 -46.04 2.01
C LEU A 235 -4.50 -46.22 3.37
N ILE A 236 -5.67 -46.84 3.36
CA ILE A 236 -6.10 -47.62 4.53
C ILE A 236 -5.44 -48.98 4.34
N SER A 237 -4.30 -49.18 4.99
CA SER A 237 -3.80 -50.54 5.25
C SER A 237 -4.73 -51.15 6.29
N SER A 238 -5.45 -52.20 5.89
CA SER A 238 -6.31 -52.98 6.76
C SER A 238 -5.45 -53.79 7.74
N SER A 239 -5.28 -53.29 8.96
CA SER A 239 -5.01 -54.15 10.12
C SER A 239 -5.34 -53.41 11.42
N LYS A 240 -6.25 -54.04 12.18
CA LYS A 240 -6.65 -53.80 13.58
C LYS A 240 -5.68 -52.96 14.42
N PHE A 241 -6.17 -51.97 15.16
CA PHE A 241 -5.87 -51.73 16.58
C PHE A 241 -6.80 -50.66 17.18
N GLU A 242 -6.88 -50.68 18.51
CA GLU A 242 -7.91 -50.17 19.40
C GLU A 242 -7.94 -48.65 19.60
N LYS A 243 -9.11 -48.22 20.09
CA LYS A 243 -9.41 -47.10 21.01
C LYS A 243 -8.22 -46.23 21.42
N ASP A 244 -8.08 -45.07 20.79
CA ASP A 244 -7.44 -43.88 21.37
C ASP A 244 -7.96 -42.62 20.64
N ASP A 245 -8.13 -41.54 21.40
CA ASP A 245 -8.73 -40.28 20.97
C ASP A 245 -8.18 -39.78 19.64
N LYS A 246 -9.00 -39.83 18.58
CA LYS A 246 -8.70 -39.13 17.33
C LYS A 246 -8.83 -37.64 17.59
N VAL A 247 -7.71 -36.99 17.90
CA VAL A 247 -7.55 -35.55 17.74
C VAL A 247 -7.78 -35.25 16.26
N VAL A 248 -9.01 -34.85 15.91
CA VAL A 248 -9.31 -34.29 14.60
C VAL A 248 -8.60 -32.95 14.56
N VAL A 249 -7.35 -32.95 14.10
CA VAL A 249 -6.63 -31.72 13.79
C VAL A 249 -7.44 -31.04 12.70
N GLN A 250 -8.20 -30.01 13.06
CA GLN A 250 -8.89 -29.19 12.08
C GLN A 250 -7.83 -28.66 11.11
N PRO A 251 -7.95 -28.92 9.80
CA PRO A 251 -6.97 -28.43 8.84
C PRO A 251 -6.91 -26.91 8.95
N LYS A 252 -5.70 -26.37 9.14
CA LYS A 252 -5.48 -24.93 9.25
C LYS A 252 -6.08 -24.22 8.03
N PRO A 253 -6.75 -23.07 8.22
CA PRO A 253 -7.39 -22.35 7.13
C PRO A 253 -6.32 -21.89 6.13
N ARG A 254 -6.55 -22.14 4.85
CA ARG A 254 -5.74 -21.56 3.77
C ARG A 254 -6.33 -20.22 3.37
N ILE A 255 -5.88 -19.16 4.02
CA ILE A 255 -6.33 -17.79 3.74
C ILE A 255 -5.40 -17.18 2.69
N ALA A 256 -5.97 -16.56 1.64
CA ALA A 256 -5.17 -15.85 0.65
C ALA A 256 -4.34 -14.73 1.33
N GLY A 257 -3.05 -14.65 0.99
CA GLY A 257 -2.14 -13.70 1.64
C GLY A 257 -1.54 -14.14 2.97
N ASN A 258 -1.76 -15.39 3.40
CA ASN A 258 -1.03 -15.95 4.54
C ASN A 258 0.48 -15.79 4.33
N GLN A 259 1.19 -15.32 5.37
CA GLN A 259 2.63 -15.05 5.33
C GLN A 259 3.04 -14.03 4.25
N CYS A 260 2.14 -13.09 3.94
CA CYS A 260 2.42 -11.94 3.08
C CYS A 260 2.10 -10.64 3.81
N TRP A 261 2.77 -9.57 3.41
CA TRP A 261 2.36 -8.21 3.74
C TRP A 261 1.19 -7.81 2.86
N LEU A 262 0.18 -7.18 3.45
CA LEU A 262 -1.00 -6.68 2.76
C LEU A 262 -1.09 -5.16 2.89
N GLN A 263 -1.22 -4.50 1.76
CA GLN A 263 -1.39 -3.06 1.68
C GLN A 263 -2.86 -2.70 1.38
N PRO A 264 -3.51 -1.87 2.20
CA PRO A 264 -4.86 -1.37 1.92
C PRO A 264 -4.93 -0.62 0.59
N ILE A 265 -5.88 -0.97 -0.28
CA ILE A 265 -6.13 -0.20 -1.51
C ILE A 265 -6.78 1.14 -1.18
N PRO A 266 -7.88 1.18 -0.39
CA PRO A 266 -8.35 2.45 0.13
C PRO A 266 -7.33 2.94 1.16
N ARG A 267 -6.58 3.97 0.78
CA ARG A 267 -5.59 4.60 1.65
C ARG A 267 -6.27 5.45 2.70
N ASN A 268 -5.55 5.68 3.80
CA ASN A 268 -5.97 6.60 4.85
C ASN A 268 -7.35 6.26 5.47
N GLN A 269 -7.78 4.99 5.43
CA GLN A 269 -8.99 4.55 6.16
C GLN A 269 -8.75 4.39 7.68
N GLY A 270 -7.88 5.24 8.24
CA GLY A 270 -7.88 5.61 9.65
C GLY A 270 -7.10 4.72 10.62
N GLY A 271 -6.46 3.64 10.18
CA GLY A 271 -5.76 2.72 11.10
C GLY A 271 -4.27 2.52 10.81
N PHE A 272 -3.96 1.93 9.65
CA PHE A 272 -2.63 1.37 9.36
C PHE A 272 -2.32 1.43 7.87
N ASP A 273 -1.04 1.29 7.53
CA ASP A 273 -0.56 1.36 6.16
C ASP A 273 -0.16 0.00 5.58
N ALA A 274 0.21 -0.96 6.43
CA ALA A 274 0.41 -2.36 6.04
C ALA A 274 0.04 -3.33 7.17
N VAL A 275 -0.37 -4.55 6.81
CA VAL A 275 -0.62 -5.64 7.76
C VAL A 275 0.01 -6.94 7.28
N TYR A 276 0.73 -7.63 8.15
CA TYR A 276 1.21 -9.00 7.94
C TYR A 276 0.41 -9.93 8.85
N PHE A 277 0.12 -11.14 8.36
CA PHE A 277 -0.42 -12.18 9.22
C PHE A 277 0.15 -13.54 8.88
N ASP A 278 0.28 -14.36 9.92
CA ASP A 278 0.76 -15.73 9.84
C ASP A 278 -0.19 -16.62 10.64
N THR A 279 -0.94 -17.46 9.92
CA THR A 279 -1.88 -18.43 10.49
C THR A 279 -1.18 -19.54 11.26
N ASP A 280 0.07 -19.88 10.93
CA ASP A 280 0.83 -20.89 11.64
C ASP A 280 1.33 -20.37 12.99
N ALA A 281 1.79 -19.13 13.01
CA ALA A 281 2.25 -18.45 14.23
C ALA A 281 1.12 -17.78 15.03
N SER A 282 -0.11 -17.74 14.49
CA SER A 282 -1.26 -16.99 15.06
C SER A 282 -0.90 -15.52 15.38
N LYS A 283 -0.08 -14.93 14.51
CA LYS A 283 0.52 -13.60 14.68
C LYS A 283 -0.02 -12.63 13.63
N VAL A 284 -0.34 -11.42 14.04
CA VAL A 284 -0.70 -10.30 13.16
C VAL A 284 0.17 -9.09 13.52
N ILE A 285 0.77 -8.46 12.51
CA ILE A 285 1.61 -7.27 12.66
C ILE A 285 1.00 -6.15 11.82
N PHE A 286 0.73 -5.01 12.44
CA PHE A 286 0.35 -3.80 11.73
C PHE A 286 1.51 -2.81 11.73
N VAL A 287 1.67 -2.12 10.60
CA VAL A 287 2.66 -1.06 10.43
C VAL A 287 1.95 0.23 10.05
N ILE A 288 2.36 1.32 10.68
CA ILE A 288 1.86 2.67 10.49
C ILE A 288 3.05 3.58 10.21
N TRP A 289 3.04 4.38 9.15
CA TRP A 289 4.04 5.43 8.92
C TRP A 289 3.38 6.81 9.06
N PRO A 290 3.45 7.42 10.26
CA PRO A 290 2.79 8.69 10.52
C PRO A 290 3.33 9.84 9.66
N ARG A 291 2.42 10.59 9.03
CA ARG A 291 2.72 11.80 8.24
C ARG A 291 2.76 13.07 9.08
N SER A 292 2.18 13.03 10.28
CA SER A 292 2.13 14.13 11.24
C SER A 292 2.98 13.77 12.46
N ASP A 293 3.13 14.71 13.39
CA ASP A 293 3.72 14.43 14.71
C ASP A 293 2.61 14.15 15.75
N GLN A 294 1.35 14.38 15.36
CA GLN A 294 0.15 14.25 16.17
C GLN A 294 -0.84 13.31 15.51
N HIS A 295 -1.28 12.29 16.25
CA HIS A 295 -2.12 11.24 15.71
C HIS A 295 -3.27 10.85 16.65
N ASP A 296 -4.45 10.73 16.06
CA ASP A 296 -5.55 9.97 16.65
C ASP A 296 -5.36 8.50 16.35
N PHE A 297 -5.48 7.66 17.37
CA PHE A 297 -5.33 6.22 17.25
C PHE A 297 -6.68 5.53 17.46
N LYS A 298 -7.30 5.15 16.34
CA LYS A 298 -8.64 4.54 16.32
C LYS A 298 -8.52 3.02 16.16
N ILE A 299 -8.64 2.30 17.28
CA ILE A 299 -8.39 0.86 17.33
C ILE A 299 -9.42 0.05 16.52
N ARG A 300 -10.64 0.57 16.33
CA ARG A 300 -11.70 -0.08 15.54
C ARG A 300 -11.24 -0.61 14.18
N TYR A 301 -10.39 0.12 13.46
CA TYR A 301 -9.95 -0.25 12.10
C TYR A 301 -9.08 -1.51 12.09
N PHE A 302 -8.23 -1.68 13.09
CA PHE A 302 -7.42 -2.89 13.27
C PHE A 302 -8.31 -4.08 13.60
N VAL A 303 -9.26 -3.87 14.50
CA VAL A 303 -10.17 -4.90 14.99
C VAL A 303 -11.08 -5.41 13.88
N GLU A 304 -11.51 -4.55 12.95
CA GLU A 304 -12.27 -4.99 11.78
C GLU A 304 -11.51 -6.01 10.92
N VAL A 305 -10.20 -5.79 10.69
CA VAL A 305 -9.36 -6.75 9.97
C VAL A 305 -9.18 -8.03 10.77
N LEU A 306 -8.91 -7.92 12.08
CA LEU A 306 -8.74 -9.08 12.97
C LEU A 306 -10.01 -9.94 13.03
N ARG A 307 -11.20 -9.32 13.08
CA ARG A 307 -12.49 -10.03 13.01
C ARG A 307 -12.62 -10.78 11.68
N LYS A 308 -12.25 -10.15 10.55
CA LYS A 308 -12.30 -10.79 9.23
C LYS A 308 -11.34 -11.97 9.10
N LEU A 309 -10.12 -11.86 9.63
CA LEU A 309 -9.18 -12.98 9.71
C LEU A 309 -9.74 -14.13 10.57
N LYS A 310 -10.33 -13.81 11.73
CA LYS A 310 -10.98 -14.80 12.59
C LYS A 310 -12.16 -15.49 11.89
N SER A 311 -13.00 -14.73 11.20
CA SER A 311 -14.11 -15.27 10.39
C SER A 311 -13.62 -16.12 9.22
N ALA A 312 -12.41 -15.88 8.71
CA ALA A 312 -11.75 -16.73 7.71
C ALA A 312 -11.07 -17.98 8.32
N GLY A 313 -11.24 -18.20 9.63
CA GLY A 313 -10.78 -19.38 10.36
C GLY A 313 -9.46 -19.19 11.12
N MET A 314 -8.81 -18.02 11.04
CA MET A 314 -7.55 -17.79 11.72
C MET A 314 -7.72 -17.71 13.23
N THR A 315 -6.90 -18.45 13.97
CA THR A 315 -6.71 -18.22 15.40
C THR A 315 -5.67 -17.11 15.58
N ILE A 316 -5.94 -16.15 16.46
CA ILE A 316 -5.09 -14.98 16.68
C ILE A 316 -4.74 -14.93 18.17
N PHE A 317 -3.45 -14.95 18.48
CA PHE A 317 -2.95 -14.88 19.86
C PHE A 317 -2.02 -13.69 20.09
N ASN A 318 -1.34 -13.22 19.04
CA ASN A 318 -0.42 -12.11 19.13
C ASN A 318 -0.76 -11.04 18.08
N VAL A 319 -0.90 -9.80 18.54
CA VAL A 319 -1.14 -8.63 17.71
C VAL A 319 -0.10 -7.59 18.09
N GLU A 320 0.68 -7.16 17.10
CA GLU A 320 1.73 -6.15 17.22
C GLU A 320 1.38 -4.96 16.33
N ILE A 321 1.66 -3.74 16.80
CA ILE A 321 1.41 -2.50 16.06
C ILE A 321 2.67 -1.65 16.15
N TYR A 322 3.27 -1.33 15.00
CA TYR A 322 4.49 -0.56 14.90
C TYR A 322 4.23 0.81 14.28
N PHE A 323 4.76 1.85 14.90
CA PHE A 323 4.79 3.20 14.34
C PHE A 323 6.18 3.43 13.76
N VAL A 324 6.32 3.40 12.45
CA VAL A 324 7.61 3.51 11.77
C VAL A 324 7.89 4.97 11.43
N VAL A 325 8.98 5.52 11.95
CA VAL A 325 9.35 6.94 11.79
C VAL A 325 10.75 7.14 11.24
N LYS A 326 10.99 8.33 10.67
CA LYS A 326 12.31 8.66 10.13
C LYS A 326 13.26 8.96 11.29
N PRO A 327 14.54 8.57 11.20
CA PRO A 327 15.54 8.83 12.24
C PRO A 327 15.53 10.24 12.77
N ASN A 328 15.56 11.23 11.87
CA ASN A 328 15.58 12.62 12.27
C ASN A 328 14.32 13.05 13.03
N LYS A 329 13.16 12.42 12.79
CA LYS A 329 11.95 12.64 13.60
C LYS A 329 11.98 11.86 14.91
N TYR A 330 12.44 10.60 14.92
CA TYR A 330 12.57 9.81 16.14
C TYR A 330 13.34 10.58 17.23
N PHE A 331 14.45 11.22 16.85
CA PHE A 331 15.28 11.99 17.79
C PHE A 331 14.77 13.40 18.10
N LYS A 332 14.05 14.07 17.17
CA LYS A 332 13.62 15.48 17.34
C LYS A 332 12.16 15.65 17.80
N CYS A 333 11.25 14.78 17.38
CA CYS A 333 9.81 14.86 17.62
C CYS A 333 9.28 13.48 18.05
N LYS A 334 9.04 13.30 19.35
CA LYS A 334 8.27 12.14 19.83
C LYS A 334 6.88 12.21 19.21
N ILE A 335 6.46 11.17 18.47
CA ILE A 335 5.07 11.02 18.03
C ILE A 335 4.17 11.17 19.25
N LYS A 336 3.19 12.07 19.16
CA LYS A 336 2.18 12.26 20.19
C LYS A 336 0.88 11.61 19.72
N ILE A 337 0.51 10.55 20.41
CA ILE A 337 -0.84 9.98 20.27
C ILE A 337 -1.73 10.80 21.20
N ILE A 338 -2.60 11.61 20.60
CA ILE A 338 -3.39 12.61 21.34
C ILE A 338 -4.66 11.99 21.87
N ASN A 339 -5.31 11.18 21.05
CA ASN A 339 -6.54 10.49 21.38
C ASN A 339 -6.40 9.00 21.05
N VAL A 340 -6.84 8.15 21.97
CA VAL A 340 -6.97 6.72 21.72
C VAL A 340 -8.43 6.35 21.89
N GLU A 341 -9.03 5.91 20.79
CA GLU A 341 -10.41 5.44 20.77
C GLU A 341 -10.42 3.90 20.76
N ASP A 342 -11.45 3.32 21.38
CA ASP A 342 -11.70 1.88 21.33
C ASP A 342 -10.62 0.99 22.01
N CYS A 343 -9.94 1.51 23.05
CA CYS A 343 -8.81 0.88 23.77
C CYS A 343 -9.00 -0.59 24.16
N ASP A 344 -10.23 -0.99 24.49
CA ASP A 344 -10.50 -2.32 25.06
C ASP A 344 -10.78 -3.38 23.99
N LEU A 345 -10.91 -2.99 22.71
CA LEU A 345 -11.28 -3.93 21.66
C LEU A 345 -10.17 -4.92 21.30
N LEU A 346 -8.89 -4.55 21.44
CA LEU A 346 -7.75 -5.43 21.11
C LEU A 346 -7.52 -6.55 22.13
N GLN A 347 -8.00 -6.39 23.37
CA GLN A 347 -7.88 -7.39 24.44
C GLN A 347 -8.51 -8.73 24.03
N LYS A 348 -9.52 -8.69 23.15
CA LYS A 348 -10.21 -9.88 22.63
C LYS A 348 -9.34 -10.73 21.70
N PHE A 349 -8.21 -10.19 21.22
CA PHE A 349 -7.33 -10.82 20.23
C PHE A 349 -5.90 -11.03 20.75
N SER A 350 -5.47 -10.27 21.74
CA SER A 350 -4.17 -10.45 22.37
C SER A 350 -4.21 -9.93 23.80
N SER A 351 -3.82 -10.80 24.75
CA SER A 351 -3.77 -10.50 26.19
C SER A 351 -2.75 -9.42 26.55
N ARG A 352 -1.83 -9.08 25.63
CA ARG A 352 -0.84 -8.00 25.81
C ARG A 352 -1.46 -6.60 25.83
N TRP A 353 -2.70 -6.44 25.35
CA TRP A 353 -3.36 -5.14 25.19
C TRP A 353 -4.25 -4.72 26.37
N THR A 354 -3.82 -4.94 27.62
CA THR A 354 -4.56 -4.51 28.84
C THR A 354 -4.26 -3.05 29.21
N ARG A 355 -5.29 -2.25 29.53
CA ARG A 355 -5.10 -0.91 30.13
C ARG A 355 -4.30 -0.99 31.44
N PRO A 356 -3.49 0.03 31.82
CA PRO A 356 -3.25 1.31 31.15
C PRO A 356 -2.01 1.28 30.23
N LYS A 357 -1.49 0.09 29.94
CA LYS A 357 -0.23 -0.07 29.22
C LYS A 357 -0.47 -0.06 27.72
N VAL A 358 -0.67 1.12 27.15
CA VAL A 358 -0.41 1.35 25.73
C VAL A 358 1.12 1.40 25.49
N HIS A 359 1.83 0.36 25.95
CA HIS A 359 3.29 0.20 25.82
C HIS A 359 3.68 -0.34 24.44
N ALA A 360 2.72 -0.65 23.58
CA ALA A 360 2.96 -1.26 22.28
C ALA A 360 3.15 -0.22 21.16
N PHE A 361 3.83 0.88 21.47
CA PHE A 361 4.27 1.84 20.47
C PHE A 361 5.78 1.79 20.40
N ALA A 362 6.27 0.81 19.65
CA ALA A 362 7.62 0.87 19.16
C ALA A 362 7.63 1.88 18.01
N ALA A 363 8.12 3.09 18.31
CA ALA A 363 8.56 4.00 17.28
C ALA A 363 9.80 3.36 16.66
N ALA A 364 9.67 2.80 15.47
CA ALA A 364 10.74 2.01 14.86
C ALA A 364 11.41 2.80 13.75
N LEU A 365 12.74 2.82 13.81
CA LEU A 365 13.57 3.24 12.70
C LEU A 365 13.43 2.23 11.56
N LEU A 366 13.06 2.68 10.36
CA LEU A 366 13.34 1.90 9.16
C LEU A 366 14.62 2.49 8.57
N LEU A 367 15.77 1.93 8.96
CA LEU A 367 17.02 2.19 8.25
C LEU A 367 17.65 0.90 7.77
N VAL A 368 18.10 1.02 6.53
CA VAL A 368 19.12 0.27 5.78
C VAL A 368 19.83 -0.82 6.57
#